data_AF-D0UPD2-F1
#
_entry.id   AF-D0UPD2-F1
#
_cell.length_a   1.000
_cell.length_b   1.000
_cell.length_c   1.000
_cell.angle_alpha   90.00
_cell.angle_beta   90.00
_cell.angle_gamma   90.00
#
_symmetry.space_group_name_H-M   'P 1'
#
loop_
_entity.id
_entity.type
_entity.pdbx_description
1 polymer ?
#
loop_
_entity_poly.entity_id
_entity_poly.type
_entity_poly.pdbx_seq_one_letter_code
_entity_poly.pdbx_strand_id
1 'polypeptide(L)'
;KKHSSILSAPQADEKVKQELEDLMADIKKTANKVRAKLKVIEQNIEHEEQTNKSSADLRIRKTQHSTLSRKFVEVMTEYNRTQTDYRERCKGRIQRQLEITGRTTTNEELEDMLESGNPAVFTQGIIMDTQAAKQTLADIEARHADIIKLENSIREL
;
A
#
# COMPACT_ATOMS: atom_id res chain seq x y z
N LYS A 1 -9.44 8.65 -1.78
CA LYS A 1 -10.59 8.70 -2.75
C LYS A 1 -10.55 7.54 -3.75
N LYS A 2 -9.46 7.32 -4.50
CA LYS A 2 -9.35 6.20 -5.49
C LYS A 2 -9.60 4.81 -4.90
N HIS A 3 -8.97 4.48 -3.75
CA HIS A 3 -9.24 3.25 -3.00
C HIS A 3 -10.74 3.01 -2.75
N SER A 4 -11.47 4.05 -2.33
CA SER A 4 -12.90 3.95 -2.07
C SER A 4 -13.71 3.73 -3.35
N SER A 5 -13.30 4.34 -4.46
CA SER A 5 -13.97 4.14 -5.76
C SER A 5 -13.81 2.69 -6.24
N ILE A 6 -12.60 2.13 -6.13
CA ILE A 6 -12.35 0.73 -6.48
C ILE A 6 -13.17 -0.21 -5.58
N LEU A 7 -13.23 0.06 -4.27
CA LEU A 7 -14.03 -0.70 -3.32
C LEU A 7 -15.54 -0.43 -3.39
N SER A 8 -16.03 0.46 -4.26
CA SER A 8 -17.47 0.71 -4.39
C SER A 8 -18.14 -0.14 -5.46
N ALA A 9 -17.36 -0.71 -6.38
CA ALA A 9 -17.84 -1.54 -7.48
C ALA A 9 -17.36 -3.00 -7.32
N PRO A 10 -18.10 -4.00 -7.83
CA PRO A 10 -17.64 -5.39 -7.96
C PRO A 10 -16.45 -5.47 -8.93
N GLN A 11 -16.59 -4.84 -10.08
CA GLN A 11 -15.53 -4.60 -11.06
C GLN A 11 -15.26 -3.10 -11.16
N ALA A 12 -14.10 -2.68 -10.69
CA ALA A 12 -13.67 -1.30 -10.80
C ALA A 12 -13.25 -0.95 -12.23
N ASP A 13 -13.53 0.28 -12.65
CA ASP A 13 -13.08 0.84 -13.92
C ASP A 13 -11.55 0.77 -14.00
N GLU A 14 -11.04 0.19 -15.09
CA GLU A 14 -9.61 0.01 -15.33
C GLU A 14 -8.86 1.35 -15.34
N LYS A 15 -9.53 2.44 -15.77
CA LYS A 15 -8.97 3.79 -15.69
C LYS A 15 -8.69 4.20 -14.25
N VAL A 16 -9.58 3.89 -13.31
CA VAL A 16 -9.41 4.24 -11.89
C VAL A 16 -8.28 3.43 -11.26
N LYS A 17 -8.09 2.17 -11.69
CA LYS A 17 -6.94 1.36 -11.27
C LYS A 17 -5.63 1.92 -11.80
N GLN A 18 -5.56 2.24 -13.09
CA GLN A 18 -4.35 2.85 -13.68
C GLN A 18 -3.97 4.16 -12.97
N GLU A 19 -4.95 5.03 -12.72
CA GLU A 19 -4.71 6.28 -11.99
C GLU A 19 -4.21 6.04 -10.55
N LEU A 20 -4.61 4.94 -9.89
CA LEU A 20 -4.08 4.57 -8.59
C LEU A 20 -2.62 4.11 -8.69
N GLU A 21 -2.29 3.28 -9.68
CA GLU A 21 -0.92 2.81 -9.92
C GLU A 21 0.03 3.97 -10.23
N ASP A 22 -0.40 4.91 -11.08
CA ASP A 22 0.36 6.11 -11.41
C ASP A 22 0.64 6.96 -10.16
N LEU A 23 -0.37 7.15 -9.30
CA LEU A 23 -0.21 7.87 -8.04
C LEU A 23 0.78 7.17 -7.09
N MET A 24 0.73 5.84 -6.99
CA MET A 24 1.66 5.07 -6.17
C MET A 24 3.11 5.20 -6.69
N ALA A 25 3.29 5.13 -8.01
CA ALA A 25 4.59 5.32 -8.65
C ALA A 25 5.15 6.73 -8.42
N ASP A 26 4.31 7.77 -8.53
CA ASP A 26 4.69 9.15 -8.28
C ASP A 26 5.06 9.42 -6.82
N ILE A 27 4.32 8.82 -5.87
CA ILE A 27 4.64 8.88 -4.44
C ILE A 27 6.02 8.25 -4.20
N LYS A 28 6.27 7.04 -4.71
CA LYS A 28 7.57 6.35 -4.59
C LYS A 28 8.71 7.18 -5.18
N LYS A 29 8.53 7.71 -6.38
CA LYS A 29 9.52 8.56 -7.05
C LYS A 29 9.83 9.82 -6.25
N THR A 30 8.80 10.46 -5.70
CA THR A 30 8.95 11.70 -4.91
C THR A 30 9.59 11.42 -3.55
N ALA A 31 9.19 10.35 -2.87
CA ALA A 31 9.76 9.91 -1.61
C ALA A 31 11.27 9.63 -1.73
N ASN A 32 11.68 8.93 -2.80
CA ASN A 32 13.10 8.67 -3.06
C ASN A 32 13.89 9.96 -3.32
N LYS A 33 13.32 10.94 -4.02
CA LYS A 33 13.95 12.27 -4.21
C LYS A 33 14.10 13.02 -2.90
N VAL A 34 13.07 13.01 -2.04
CA VAL A 34 13.12 13.67 -0.72
C VAL A 34 14.18 13.00 0.15
N ARG A 35 14.18 11.67 0.25
CA ARG A 35 15.18 10.87 0.98
C ARG A 35 16.60 11.19 0.51
N ALA A 36 16.85 11.22 -0.79
CA ALA A 36 18.16 11.57 -1.35
C ALA A 36 18.60 13.00 -0.98
N LYS A 37 17.70 13.98 -1.08
CA LYS A 37 18.00 15.37 -0.71
C LYS A 37 18.26 15.54 0.79
N LEU A 38 17.49 14.88 1.65
CA LEU A 38 17.71 14.89 3.10
C LEU A 38 19.09 14.32 3.44
N LYS A 39 19.45 13.19 2.84
CA LYS A 39 20.77 12.57 3.02
C LYS A 39 21.93 13.49 2.61
N VAL A 40 21.78 14.26 1.52
CA VAL A 40 22.78 15.25 1.13
C VAL A 40 22.91 16.35 2.18
N ILE A 41 21.80 16.82 2.76
CA ILE A 41 21.84 17.83 3.83
C ILE A 41 22.52 17.26 5.09
N GLU A 42 22.21 16.03 5.46
CA GLU A 42 22.84 15.30 6.57
C GLU A 42 24.36 15.21 6.40
N GLN A 43 24.83 14.75 5.23
CA GLN A 43 26.27 14.66 4.93
C GLN A 43 26.97 16.03 5.00
N ASN A 44 26.32 17.09 4.52
CA ASN A 44 26.87 18.44 4.61
C ASN A 44 26.97 18.93 6.06
N ILE A 45 25.97 18.62 6.90
CA ILE A 45 26.00 18.93 8.33
C ILE A 45 27.18 18.21 9.01
N GLU A 46 27.32 16.91 8.77
CA GLU A 46 28.40 16.09 9.35
C GLU A 46 29.79 16.62 8.94
N HIS A 47 29.95 17.02 7.68
CA HIS A 47 31.20 17.60 7.20
C HIS A 47 31.51 18.95 7.86
N GLU A 48 30.53 19.85 7.98
CA GLU A 48 30.72 21.15 8.62
C GLU A 48 31.06 21.02 10.12
N GLU A 49 30.47 20.05 10.81
CA GLU A 49 30.77 19.75 12.22
C GLU A 49 32.22 19.33 12.43
N GLN A 50 32.78 18.51 11.54
CA GLN A 50 34.18 18.09 11.60
C GLN A 50 35.15 19.26 11.45
N THR A 51 34.74 20.33 10.75
CA THR A 51 35.54 21.54 10.59
C THR A 51 35.42 22.53 11.76
N ASN A 52 34.75 22.15 12.86
CA ASN A 52 34.50 22.97 14.07
C ASN A 52 33.84 24.33 13.78
N LYS A 53 33.11 24.46 12.66
CA LYS A 53 32.37 25.68 12.31
C LYS A 53 31.02 25.73 13.01
N SER A 54 31.02 25.96 14.33
CA SER A 54 29.78 26.24 15.05
C SER A 54 29.24 27.63 14.66
N SER A 55 28.44 27.66 13.60
CA SER A 55 27.89 28.87 13.00
C SER A 55 26.36 28.92 13.11
N ALA A 56 25.80 30.12 12.93
CA ALA A 56 24.35 30.27 12.79
C ALA A 56 23.81 29.47 11.58
N ASP A 57 24.57 29.40 10.48
CA ASP A 57 24.21 28.62 9.29
C ASP A 57 24.08 27.13 9.59
N LEU A 58 25.07 26.55 10.29
CA LEU A 58 25.04 25.15 10.70
C LEU A 58 23.83 24.84 11.59
N ARG A 59 23.53 25.70 12.56
CA ARG A 59 22.34 25.54 13.41
C ARG A 59 21.04 25.58 12.59
N ILE A 60 20.93 26.51 11.64
CA ILE A 60 19.78 26.60 10.74
C ILE A 60 19.65 25.31 9.94
N ARG A 61 20.72 24.80 9.33
CA ARG A 61 20.71 23.55 8.57
C ARG A 61 20.24 22.37 9.41
N LYS A 62 20.77 22.21 10.64
CA LYS A 62 20.36 21.14 11.56
C LYS A 62 18.87 21.21 11.91
N THR A 63 18.38 22.40 12.24
CA THR A 63 16.95 22.60 12.54
C THR A 63 16.07 22.29 11.33
N GLN A 64 16.42 22.82 10.14
CA GLN A 64 15.66 22.56 8.92
C GLN A 64 15.67 21.07 8.54
N HIS A 65 16.83 20.42 8.59
CA HIS A 65 16.95 18.98 8.36
C HIS A 65 16.04 18.20 9.30
N SER A 66 16.09 18.47 10.61
CA SER A 66 15.25 17.78 11.60
C SER A 66 13.75 17.98 11.33
N THR A 67 13.32 19.21 11.01
CA THR A 67 11.92 19.50 10.70
C THR A 67 11.47 18.79 9.42
N LEU A 68 12.26 18.85 8.35
CA LEU A 68 11.92 18.22 7.08
C LEU A 68 11.88 16.69 7.20
N SER A 69 12.85 16.09 7.89
CA SER A 69 12.89 14.64 8.14
C SER A 69 11.68 14.18 8.97
N ARG A 70 11.29 14.93 10.00
CA ARG A 70 10.08 14.62 10.79
C ARG A 70 8.81 14.65 9.93
N LYS A 71 8.63 15.70 9.14
CA LYS A 71 7.47 15.83 8.23
C LYS A 71 7.46 14.72 7.17
N PHE A 72 8.63 14.33 6.66
CA PHE A 72 8.72 13.25 5.70
C PHE A 72 8.28 11.92 6.32
N VAL A 73 8.78 11.58 7.51
CA VAL A 73 8.36 10.37 8.24
C VAL A 73 6.87 10.38 8.53
N GLU A 74 6.31 11.52 8.96
CA GLU A 74 4.88 11.68 9.23
C GLU A 74 4.03 11.35 7.99
N VAL A 75 4.32 11.96 6.84
CA VAL A 75 3.59 11.73 5.59
C VAL A 75 3.74 10.29 5.10
N MET A 76 4.94 9.71 5.20
CA MET A 76 5.15 8.31 4.80
C MET A 76 4.43 7.32 5.74
N THR A 77 4.29 7.66 7.01
CA THR A 77 3.52 6.87 7.99
C THR A 77 2.02 6.93 7.67
N GLU A 78 1.50 8.11 7.35
CA GLU A 78 0.11 8.28 6.91
C GLU A 78 -0.18 7.54 5.59
N TYR A 79 0.78 7.57 4.66
CA TYR A 79 0.70 6.78 3.42
C TYR A 79 0.64 5.28 3.72
N ASN A 80 1.56 4.75 4.55
CA ASN A 80 1.55 3.34 4.91
C ASN A 80 0.24 2.93 5.60
N ARG A 81 -0.26 3.74 6.53
CA ARG A 81 -1.57 3.52 7.16
C ARG A 81 -2.71 3.47 6.14
N THR A 82 -2.72 4.38 5.17
CA THR A 82 -3.72 4.40 4.09
C THR A 82 -3.68 3.13 3.24
N GLN A 83 -2.48 2.60 3.01
CA GLN A 83 -2.30 1.34 2.29
C GLN A 83 -2.76 0.14 3.13
N THR A 84 -2.37 0.04 4.40
CA THR A 84 -2.83 -1.04 5.29
C THR A 84 -4.35 -1.03 5.45
N ASP A 85 -4.97 0.13 5.65
CA ASP A 85 -6.43 0.25 5.71
C ASP A 85 -7.13 -0.22 4.42
N TYR A 86 -6.49 -0.04 3.26
CA TYR A 86 -7.00 -0.54 1.98
C TYR A 86 -6.86 -2.06 1.86
N ARG A 87 -5.72 -2.62 2.28
CA ARG A 87 -5.49 -4.08 2.35
C ARG A 87 -6.60 -4.76 3.14
N GLU A 88 -6.87 -4.27 4.35
CA GLU A 88 -7.87 -4.85 5.25
C GLU A 88 -9.28 -4.78 4.66
N ARG A 89 -9.60 -3.70 3.93
CA ARG A 89 -10.89 -3.59 3.22
C ARG A 89 -11.00 -4.56 2.05
N CYS A 90 -9.92 -4.78 1.30
CA CYS A 90 -9.89 -5.81 0.26
C CYS A 90 -10.06 -7.21 0.86
N LYS A 91 -9.35 -7.51 1.96
CA LYS A 91 -9.49 -8.77 2.72
C LYS A 91 -10.94 -8.98 3.18
N GLY A 92 -11.55 -8.00 3.84
CA GLY A 92 -12.93 -8.09 4.31
C GLY A 92 -13.95 -8.27 3.16
N ARG A 93 -13.66 -7.74 1.97
CA ARG A 93 -14.47 -8.02 0.78
C ARG A 93 -14.34 -9.47 0.30
N ILE A 94 -13.13 -10.04 0.29
CA ILE A 94 -12.92 -11.45 -0.05
C ILE A 94 -13.66 -12.35 0.95
N GLN A 95 -13.54 -12.06 2.25
CA GLN A 95 -14.23 -12.81 3.30
C GLN A 95 -15.75 -12.84 3.07
N ARG A 96 -16.35 -11.66 2.82
CA ARG A 96 -17.79 -11.56 2.56
C ARG A 96 -18.21 -12.32 1.29
N GLN A 97 -17.36 -12.34 0.27
CA GLN A 97 -17.62 -13.10 -0.95
C GLN A 97 -17.57 -14.61 -0.72
N LEU A 98 -16.64 -15.10 0.10
CA LEU A 98 -16.59 -16.50 0.51
C LEU A 98 -17.85 -16.90 1.31
N GLU A 99 -18.30 -16.04 2.23
CA GLU A 99 -19.54 -16.27 3.00
C GLU A 99 -20.79 -16.37 2.10
N ILE A 100 -20.89 -15.52 1.06
CA ILE A 100 -21.99 -15.57 0.08
C ILE A 100 -22.01 -16.92 -0.66
N THR A 101 -20.84 -17.52 -0.89
CA THR A 101 -20.74 -18.86 -1.51
C THR A 101 -20.93 -20.01 -0.52
N GLY A 102 -21.25 -19.70 0.74
CA GLY A 102 -21.49 -20.70 1.79
C GLY A 102 -20.22 -21.20 2.48
N ARG A 103 -19.06 -20.54 2.27
CA ARG A 103 -17.79 -20.87 2.91
C ARG A 103 -17.50 -19.87 4.02
N THR A 104 -17.74 -20.27 5.27
CA THR A 104 -17.25 -19.52 6.44
C THR A 104 -15.72 -19.63 6.50
N THR A 105 -15.02 -18.53 6.70
CA THR A 105 -13.55 -18.49 6.76
C THR A 105 -13.12 -17.55 7.87
N THR A 106 -12.25 -18.03 8.75
CA THR A 106 -11.70 -17.21 9.84
C THR A 106 -10.70 -16.18 9.29
N ASN A 107 -10.31 -15.22 10.13
CA ASN A 107 -9.33 -14.22 9.71
C ASN A 107 -7.96 -14.84 9.45
N GLU A 108 -7.58 -15.84 10.24
CA GLU A 108 -6.31 -16.57 10.12
C GLU A 108 -6.31 -17.43 8.85
N GLU A 109 -7.38 -18.20 8.62
CA GLU A 109 -7.51 -19.01 7.40
C GLU A 109 -7.46 -18.14 6.13
N LEU A 110 -8.07 -16.96 6.18
CA LEU A 110 -8.06 -16.04 5.04
C LEU A 110 -6.67 -15.46 4.78
N GLU A 111 -5.86 -15.18 5.82
CA GLU A 111 -4.47 -14.78 5.61
C GLU A 111 -3.65 -15.91 4.99
N ASP A 112 -3.78 -17.13 5.49
CA ASP A 112 -3.09 -18.30 4.92
C ASP A 112 -3.43 -18.48 3.43
N MET A 113 -4.70 -18.24 3.07
CA MET A 113 -5.16 -18.27 1.68
C MET A 113 -4.51 -17.18 0.82
N LEU A 114 -4.40 -15.95 1.34
CA LEU A 114 -3.73 -14.83 0.65
C LEU A 114 -2.23 -15.08 0.47
N GLU A 115 -1.57 -15.62 1.51
CA GLU A 115 -0.13 -15.92 1.50
C GLU A 115 0.22 -17.11 0.58
N SER A 116 -0.72 -18.03 0.36
CA SER A 116 -0.51 -19.21 -0.48
C SER A 116 -0.11 -18.87 -1.93
N GLY A 117 -0.46 -17.67 -2.41
CA GLY A 117 -0.21 -17.23 -3.78
C GLY A 117 -0.94 -18.05 -4.84
N ASN A 118 -1.84 -18.97 -4.45
CA ASN A 118 -2.58 -19.85 -5.34
C ASN A 118 -4.05 -19.43 -5.44
N PRO A 119 -4.49 -18.78 -6.53
CA PRO A 119 -5.89 -18.36 -6.70
C PRO A 119 -6.91 -19.50 -6.57
N ALA A 120 -6.51 -20.75 -6.86
CA ALA A 120 -7.40 -21.90 -6.76
C ALA A 120 -7.86 -22.19 -5.32
N VAL A 121 -7.13 -21.70 -4.30
CA VAL A 121 -7.51 -21.87 -2.89
C VAL A 121 -8.87 -21.23 -2.58
N PHE A 122 -9.23 -20.17 -3.30
CA PHE A 122 -10.51 -19.48 -3.17
C PHE A 122 -11.65 -20.26 -3.83
N THR A 123 -11.37 -21.08 -4.84
CA THR A 123 -12.37 -21.90 -5.56
C THR A 123 -12.65 -23.26 -4.93
N GLN A 124 -11.79 -23.70 -4.01
CA GLN A 124 -11.89 -25.03 -3.43
C GLN A 124 -13.19 -25.16 -2.60
N GLY A 125 -14.08 -26.06 -3.03
CA GLY A 125 -15.37 -26.31 -2.38
C GLY A 125 -16.53 -25.43 -2.83
N ILE A 126 -16.34 -24.51 -3.79
CA ILE A 126 -17.41 -23.68 -4.35
C ILE A 126 -18.01 -24.35 -5.60
N ILE A 127 -19.33 -24.53 -5.62
CA ILE A 127 -20.05 -25.04 -6.79
C ILE A 127 -20.11 -23.93 -7.85
N MET A 128 -19.30 -24.04 -8.90
CA MET A 128 -19.17 -23.05 -9.98
C MET A 128 -20.29 -23.09 -11.04
N ASP A 129 -21.35 -23.86 -10.81
CA ASP A 129 -22.41 -24.11 -11.81
C ASP A 129 -23.35 -22.91 -11.97
N THR A 130 -23.29 -21.94 -11.06
CA THR A 130 -24.12 -20.73 -11.13
C THR A 130 -23.35 -19.53 -11.66
N GLN A 131 -24.02 -18.67 -12.43
CA GLN A 131 -23.45 -17.40 -12.88
C GLN A 131 -23.04 -16.51 -11.69
N ALA A 132 -23.75 -16.62 -10.56
CA ALA A 132 -23.42 -15.91 -9.33
C ALA A 132 -22.07 -16.35 -8.75
N ALA A 133 -21.80 -17.66 -8.66
CA ALA A 133 -20.53 -18.18 -8.18
C ALA A 133 -19.35 -17.73 -9.06
N LYS A 134 -19.54 -17.68 -10.39
CA LYS A 134 -18.52 -17.16 -11.32
C LYS A 134 -18.23 -15.67 -11.11
N GLN A 135 -19.25 -14.86 -10.87
CA GLN A 135 -19.07 -13.44 -10.59
C GLN A 135 -18.35 -13.22 -9.24
N THR A 136 -18.74 -13.96 -8.21
CA THR A 136 -18.08 -13.92 -6.90
C THR A 136 -16.59 -14.27 -7.01
N LEU A 137 -16.25 -15.29 -7.81
CA LEU A 137 -14.86 -15.64 -8.05
C LEU A 137 -14.08 -14.50 -8.73
N ALA A 138 -14.63 -13.92 -9.80
CA ALA A 138 -13.99 -12.81 -10.50
C ALA A 138 -13.75 -11.60 -9.57
N ASP A 139 -14.67 -11.33 -8.65
CA ASP A 139 -14.52 -10.29 -7.64
C ASP A 139 -13.40 -10.63 -6.65
N ILE A 140 -13.31 -11.88 -6.17
CA ILE A 140 -12.23 -12.34 -5.28
C ILE A 140 -10.88 -12.20 -5.95
N GLU A 141 -10.73 -12.68 -7.19
CA GLU A 141 -9.49 -12.59 -7.95
C GLU A 141 -9.06 -11.13 -8.15
N ALA A 142 -10.01 -10.25 -8.48
CA ALA A 142 -9.74 -8.82 -8.63
C ALA A 142 -9.28 -8.17 -7.31
N ARG A 143 -9.88 -8.53 -6.17
CA ARG A 143 -9.46 -8.02 -4.85
C ARG A 143 -8.09 -8.58 -4.45
N HIS A 144 -7.82 -9.85 -4.72
CA HIS A 144 -6.55 -10.49 -4.44
C HIS A 144 -5.41 -9.86 -5.25
N ALA A 145 -5.64 -9.58 -6.54
CA ALA A 145 -4.68 -8.86 -7.38
C ALA A 145 -4.37 -7.45 -6.83
N ASP A 146 -5.38 -6.75 -6.32
CA ASP A 146 -5.18 -5.44 -5.67
C ASP A 146 -4.32 -5.56 -4.40
N ILE A 147 -4.51 -6.61 -3.58
CA ILE A 147 -3.67 -6.87 -2.39
C ILE A 147 -2.22 -7.13 -2.80
N ILE A 148 -1.97 -7.97 -3.81
CA ILE A 148 -0.61 -8.27 -4.28
C ILE A 148 0.11 -7.01 -4.75
N LYS A 149 -0.56 -6.19 -5.60
CA LYS A 149 0.01 -4.92 -6.10
C LYS A 149 0.35 -3.97 -4.96
N LEU A 150 -0.54 -3.89 -3.97
CA LEU A 150 -0.38 -3.08 -2.78
C LEU A 150 0.83 -3.52 -1.93
N GLU A 151 0.91 -4.80 -1.60
CA GLU A 151 2.00 -5.36 -0.78
C GLU A 151 3.36 -5.20 -1.45
N ASN A 152 3.42 -5.38 -2.78
CA ASN A 152 4.62 -5.09 -3.55
C ASN A 152 5.02 -3.61 -3.45
N SER A 153 4.06 -2.69 -3.57
CA SER A 153 4.36 -1.26 -3.41
C SER A 153 4.83 -0.88 -2.02
N ILE A 154 4.31 -1.52 -0.96
CA ILE A 154 4.76 -1.28 0.42
C ILE A 154 6.19 -1.81 0.59
N ARG A 155 6.50 -3.00 0.07
CA ARG A 155 7.83 -3.63 0.18
C ARG A 155 8.94 -2.81 -0.50
N GLU A 156 8.60 -2.07 -1.55
CA GLU A 156 9.56 -1.30 -2.35
C GLU A 156 9.84 0.14 -1.86
N LEU A 157 9.23 0.58 -0.75
CA LEU A 157 9.31 1.95 -0.22
C LEU A 157 10.27 2.08 0.95
#